data_AF-A0A550GM85-F1
#
_entry.id   AF-A0A550GM85-F1
#
_cell.length_a   1.000
_cell.length_b   1.000
_cell.length_c   1.000
_cell.angle_alpha   90.00
_cell.angle_beta   90.00
_cell.angle_gamma   90.00
#
_symmetry.space_group_name_H-M   'P 1'
#
loop_
_entity.id
_entity.type
_entity.pdbx_description
1 polymer ?
#
loop_
_entity_poly.entity_id
_entity_poly.type
_entity_poly.pdbx_seq_one_letter_code
_entity_poly.pdbx_strand_id
1 'polypeptide(L)'
;MSFALFMDGDFSEQTGKLVTFVVTMVSMALGFTLIPLLPSPLPSIIAFLVAYAVFKDKIYGAMAGSLIISLGLFYHLSRIGFFQLIHDPVRNTILMALLIAPFVICPAMFNNNLQIIA
;
A
#
# COMPACT_ATOMS: atom_id res chain seq x y z
N MET A 1 -10.78 19.97 -36.18
CA MET A 1 -10.52 18.51 -36.21
C MET A 1 -9.88 18.14 -34.88
N SER A 2 -10.70 18.11 -33.82
CA SER A 2 -11.11 16.93 -33.05
C SER A 2 -9.97 16.26 -32.26
N PHE A 3 -9.75 16.77 -31.04
CA PHE A 3 -9.03 16.09 -29.96
C PHE A 3 -9.75 14.83 -29.43
N ALA A 4 -10.90 14.47 -30.00
CA ALA A 4 -11.69 13.32 -29.59
C ALA A 4 -11.16 11.98 -30.16
N LEU A 5 -10.14 11.98 -31.02
CA LEU A 5 -9.56 10.77 -31.62
C LEU A 5 -8.35 10.21 -30.82
N PHE A 6 -7.90 10.92 -29.78
CA PHE A 6 -6.85 10.43 -28.86
C PHE A 6 -7.40 9.99 -27.48
N MET A 7 -8.71 10.13 -27.25
CA MET A 7 -9.41 9.53 -26.10
C MET A 7 -10.03 8.18 -26.51
N ASP A 8 -9.23 7.29 -27.06
CA ASP A 8 -9.59 5.88 -27.06
C ASP A 8 -9.57 5.41 -25.60
N GLY A 9 -10.73 4.97 -25.09
CA GLY A 9 -10.90 4.57 -23.68
C GLY A 9 -9.85 3.56 -23.21
N ASP A 10 -9.34 2.73 -24.11
CA ASP A 10 -8.26 1.77 -23.87
C ASP A 10 -6.91 2.42 -23.54
N PHE A 11 -6.54 3.53 -24.20
CA PHE A 11 -5.27 4.23 -23.94
C PHE A 11 -5.27 4.89 -22.56
N SER A 12 -6.39 5.48 -22.17
CA SER A 12 -6.57 6.07 -20.84
C SER A 12 -6.45 5.01 -19.74
N GLU A 13 -7.09 3.85 -19.93
CA GLU A 13 -7.05 2.77 -18.95
C GLU A 13 -5.66 2.14 -18.82
N GLN A 14 -4.97 1.89 -19.95
CA GLN A 14 -3.59 1.37 -19.95
C GLN A 14 -2.61 2.35 -19.32
N THR A 15 -2.72 3.65 -19.65
CA THR A 15 -1.89 4.70 -19.06
C THR A 15 -2.13 4.79 -17.56
N GLY A 16 -3.39 4.73 -17.12
CA GLY A 16 -3.74 4.72 -15.70
C GLY A 16 -3.13 3.54 -14.95
N LYS A 17 -3.18 2.33 -15.52
CA LYS A 17 -2.56 1.13 -14.91
C LYS A 17 -1.04 1.27 -14.76
N LEU A 18 -0.37 1.84 -15.76
CA LEU A 18 1.09 2.03 -15.75
C LEU A 18 1.50 3.09 -14.73
N VAL A 19 0.77 4.21 -14.66
CA VAL A 19 0.98 5.24 -13.63
C VAL A 19 0.75 4.66 -12.23
N THR A 20 -0.35 3.93 -12.01
CA THR A 20 -0.61 3.24 -10.74
C THR A 20 0.54 2.30 -10.38
N PHE A 21 1.07 1.53 -11.33
CA PHE A 21 2.21 0.65 -11.09
C PHE A 21 3.44 1.41 -10.61
N VAL A 22 3.86 2.46 -11.32
CA VAL A 22 5.06 3.25 -10.97
C VAL A 22 4.88 3.93 -9.62
N VAL A 23 3.73 4.59 -9.40
CA VAL A 23 3.43 5.27 -8.14
C VAL A 23 3.39 4.27 -6.98
N THR A 24 2.77 3.10 -7.16
CA THR A 24 2.73 2.05 -6.14
C THR A 24 4.13 1.56 -5.81
N MET A 25 4.94 1.27 -6.82
CA MET A 25 6.31 0.78 -6.65
C MET A 25 7.16 1.77 -5.87
N VAL A 26 7.15 3.05 -6.27
CA VAL A 26 7.93 4.11 -5.60
C VAL A 26 7.43 4.33 -4.18
N SER A 27 6.11 4.41 -3.97
CA SER A 27 5.52 4.61 -2.64
C SER A 27 5.86 3.47 -1.69
N MET A 28 5.78 2.23 -2.15
CA MET A 28 6.17 1.04 -1.38
C MET A 28 7.65 1.02 -1.05
N ALA A 29 8.50 1.32 -2.03
CA ALA A 29 9.95 1.36 -1.83
C ALA A 29 10.31 2.41 -0.76
N LEU A 30 9.70 3.59 -0.83
CA LEU A 30 9.85 4.63 0.20
C LEU A 30 9.34 4.15 1.56
N GLY A 31 8.15 3.53 1.61
CA GLY A 31 7.58 2.97 2.84
C GLY A 31 8.53 1.98 3.54
N PHE A 32 9.13 1.05 2.79
CA PHE A 32 10.09 0.09 3.35
C PHE A 32 11.46 0.68 3.68
N THR A 33 11.84 1.80 3.07
CA THR A 33 13.07 2.50 3.50
C THR A 33 12.90 3.15 4.87
N LEU A 34 11.70 3.67 5.16
CA LEU A 34 11.36 4.29 6.44
C LEU A 34 11.08 3.26 7.53
N ILE A 35 10.52 2.12 7.15
CA ILE A 35 10.20 1.00 8.04
C ILE A 35 11.15 -0.15 7.72
N PRO A 36 12.31 -0.25 8.39
CA PRO A 36 13.33 -1.25 8.09
C PRO A 36 12.89 -2.64 8.57
N LEU A 37 11.94 -3.23 7.85
CA LEU A 37 11.44 -4.58 8.09
C LEU A 37 12.37 -5.64 7.52
N LEU A 38 13.01 -5.32 6.39
CA LEU A 38 13.78 -6.27 5.59
C LEU A 38 15.15 -5.69 5.19
N PRO A 39 16.21 -6.53 5.15
CA PRO A 39 17.51 -6.08 4.69
C PRO A 39 17.50 -5.78 3.19
N SER A 40 18.27 -4.78 2.76
CA SER A 40 18.51 -4.51 1.33
C SER A 40 19.09 -5.76 0.66
N PRO A 41 18.63 -6.15 -0.55
CA PRO A 41 17.73 -5.43 -1.48
C PRO A 41 16.25 -5.87 -1.43
N LEU A 42 15.85 -6.67 -0.44
CA LEU A 42 14.50 -7.26 -0.38
C LEU A 42 13.35 -6.23 -0.41
N PRO A 43 13.42 -5.07 0.29
CA PRO A 43 12.43 -4.01 0.17
C PRO A 43 12.05 -3.64 -1.25
N SER A 44 13.04 -3.46 -2.13
CA SER A 44 12.84 -3.04 -3.52
C SER A 44 12.20 -4.16 -4.34
N ILE A 45 12.60 -5.40 -4.10
CA ILE A 45 12.02 -6.58 -4.77
C ILE A 45 10.54 -6.73 -4.38
N ILE A 46 10.21 -6.60 -3.09
CA ILE A 46 8.82 -6.71 -2.63
C ILE A 46 7.98 -5.54 -3.13
N ALA A 47 8.52 -4.31 -3.12
CA ALA A 47 7.84 -3.15 -3.70
C ALA A 47 7.46 -3.39 -5.17
N PHE A 48 8.38 -3.96 -5.95
CA PHE A 48 8.12 -4.34 -7.34
C PHE A 48 7.06 -5.44 -7.46
N LEU A 49 7.15 -6.51 -6.67
CA LEU A 49 6.20 -7.62 -6.69
C LEU A 49 4.79 -7.17 -6.30
N VAL A 50 4.67 -6.29 -5.31
CA VAL A 50 3.39 -5.74 -4.87
C VAL A 50 2.81 -4.82 -5.92
N ALA A 51 3.61 -3.93 -6.52
CA ALA A 51 3.16 -3.10 -7.64
C ALA A 51 2.67 -3.96 -8.81
N TYR A 52 3.37 -5.06 -9.11
CA TYR A 52 2.95 -6.03 -10.13
C TYR A 52 1.65 -6.74 -9.76
N ALA A 53 1.49 -7.12 -8.48
CA ALA A 53 0.25 -7.71 -7.98
C ALA A 53 -0.92 -6.72 -8.12
N VAL A 54 -0.75 -5.44 -7.78
CA VAL A 54 -1.76 -4.38 -7.96
C VAL A 54 -2.10 -4.19 -9.44
N PHE A 55 -1.10 -4.28 -10.32
CA PHE A 55 -1.30 -4.18 -11.76
C PHE A 55 -2.14 -5.35 -12.31
N LYS A 56 -1.92 -6.58 -11.81
CA LYS A 56 -2.66 -7.77 -12.23
C LYS A 56 -4.06 -7.83 -11.62
N ASP A 57 -4.16 -7.62 -10.32
CA ASP A 57 -5.40 -7.62 -9.57
C ASP A 57 -5.35 -6.54 -8.47
N LYS A 58 -6.10 -5.46 -8.71
CA LYS A 58 -6.01 -4.23 -7.91
C LYS A 58 -6.29 -4.46 -6.44
N ILE A 59 -7.35 -5.20 -6.14
CA ILE A 59 -7.84 -5.34 -4.76
C ILE A 59 -6.87 -6.24 -3.99
N TYR A 60 -6.54 -7.42 -4.52
CA TYR A 60 -5.65 -8.35 -3.83
C TYR A 60 -4.23 -7.80 -3.73
N GLY A 61 -3.73 -7.12 -4.77
CA GLY A 61 -2.42 -6.47 -4.73
C GLY A 61 -2.35 -5.33 -3.70
N ALA A 62 -3.39 -4.49 -3.64
CA ALA A 62 -3.43 -3.37 -2.71
C ALA A 62 -3.57 -3.84 -1.26
N MET A 63 -4.41 -4.86 -1.01
CA MET A 63 -4.52 -5.50 0.29
C MET A 63 -3.21 -6.16 0.72
N ALA A 64 -2.55 -6.91 -0.17
CA ALA A 64 -1.26 -7.51 0.16
C ALA A 64 -0.23 -6.43 0.51
N GLY A 65 -0.15 -5.37 -0.28
CA GLY A 65 0.76 -4.26 -0.04
C GLY A 65 0.51 -3.55 1.29
N SER A 66 -0.74 -3.20 1.57
CA SER A 66 -1.12 -2.50 2.79
C SER A 66 -0.87 -3.36 4.04
N LEU A 67 -1.11 -4.67 3.98
CA LEU A 67 -0.85 -5.59 5.07
C LEU A 67 0.64 -5.77 5.34
N ILE A 68 1.49 -5.77 4.31
CA ILE A 68 2.94 -5.84 4.52
C ILE A 68 3.44 -4.54 5.19
N ILE A 69 2.92 -3.37 4.79
CA ILE A 69 3.27 -2.10 5.46
C ILE A 69 2.75 -2.09 6.91
N SER A 70 1.52 -2.57 7.17
CA SER A 70 0.98 -2.63 8.53
C SER A 70 1.81 -3.54 9.43
N LEU A 71 2.25 -4.70 8.93
CA LEU A 71 3.21 -5.57 9.62
C LEU A 71 4.52 -4.85 9.94
N GLY A 72 5.05 -4.11 8.96
CA GLY A 72 6.24 -3.29 9.15
C GLY A 72 6.07 -2.24 10.26
N LEU A 73 4.97 -1.51 10.21
CA LEU A 73 4.63 -0.49 11.20
C LEU A 73 4.52 -1.11 12.60
N PHE A 74 3.84 -2.24 12.73
CA PHE A 74 3.69 -2.95 14.01
C PHE A 74 5.01 -3.46 14.55
N TYR A 75 5.86 -4.02 13.70
CA TYR A 75 7.20 -4.42 14.07
C TYR A 75 8.01 -3.23 14.60
N HIS A 76 7.97 -2.09 13.90
CA HIS A 76 8.67 -0.89 14.32
C HIS A 76 8.14 -0.31 15.65
N LEU A 77 6.83 -0.19 15.79
CA LEU A 77 6.16 0.29 17.02
C LEU A 77 6.43 -0.65 18.21
N SER A 78 6.44 -1.96 17.98
CA SER A 78 6.80 -2.95 18.99
C SER A 78 8.26 -2.80 19.42
N ARG A 79 9.18 -2.60 18.47
CA ARG A 79 10.61 -2.43 18.73
C ARG A 79 10.92 -1.20 19.59
N ILE A 80 10.21 -0.09 19.40
CA ILE A 80 10.38 1.13 20.21
C ILE A 80 9.60 1.07 21.53
N GLY A 81 8.95 -0.06 21.85
CA GLY A 81 8.18 -0.23 23.08
C GLY A 81 6.90 0.60 23.13
N PHE A 82 6.37 1.05 21.99
CA PHE A 82 5.18 1.90 21.94
C PHE A 82 3.99 1.28 22.66
N PHE A 83 3.78 -0.02 22.44
CA PHE A 83 2.71 -0.77 23.09
C PHE A 83 2.97 -1.03 24.59
N GLN A 84 4.21 -0.89 25.07
CA GLN A 84 4.55 -1.04 26.49
C GLN A 84 4.26 0.23 27.30
N LEU A 85 4.11 1.38 26.64
CA LEU A 85 3.70 2.64 27.28
C LEU A 85 2.26 2.55 27.85
N ILE A 86 1.47 1.61 27.36
CA ILE A 86 0.07 1.40 27.74
C ILE A 86 -0.05 0.09 28.50
N HIS A 87 -0.12 0.18 29.83
CA HIS A 87 -0.21 -0.98 30.71
C HIS A 87 -1.56 -1.72 30.64
N ASP A 88 -2.63 -1.05 30.21
CA ASP A 88 -3.95 -1.68 30.07
C ASP A 88 -4.04 -2.50 28.77
N PRO A 89 -4.19 -3.83 28.84
CA PRO A 89 -4.22 -4.70 27.66
C PRO A 89 -5.42 -4.41 26.75
N VAL A 90 -6.56 -3.97 27.30
CA VAL A 90 -7.76 -3.70 26.50
C VAL A 90 -7.54 -2.46 25.64
N ARG A 91 -7.07 -1.36 26.25
CA ARG A 91 -6.75 -0.13 25.53
C ARG A 91 -5.68 -0.34 24.46
N ASN A 92 -4.68 -1.17 24.75
CA ASN A 92 -3.61 -1.50 23.81
C ASN A 92 -4.16 -2.25 22.59
N THR A 93 -5.04 -3.22 22.82
CA THR A 93 -5.71 -3.98 21.75
C THR A 93 -6.57 -3.08 20.86
N ILE A 94 -7.32 -2.14 21.45
CA ILE A 94 -8.13 -1.18 20.70
C ILE A 94 -7.25 -0.28 19.82
N LEU A 95 -6.13 0.21 20.35
CA LEU A 95 -5.17 1.01 19.59
C LEU A 95 -4.56 0.23 18.42
N MET A 96 -4.19 -1.03 18.65
CA MET A 96 -3.70 -1.92 17.59
C MET A 96 -4.76 -2.10 16.50
N ALA A 97 -6.01 -2.39 16.87
CA ALA A 97 -7.10 -2.53 15.90
C ALA A 97 -7.33 -1.24 15.10
N LEU A 98 -7.29 -0.08 15.76
CA LEU A 98 -7.44 1.23 15.13
C LEU A 98 -6.27 1.53 14.17
N LEU A 99 -5.04 1.16 14.52
CA LEU A 99 -3.87 1.32 13.65
C LEU A 99 -3.92 0.42 12.41
N ILE A 100 -4.48 -0.79 12.52
CA ILE A 100 -4.61 -1.72 11.37
C ILE A 100 -5.78 -1.32 10.46
N ALA A 101 -6.85 -0.75 11.02
CA ALA A 101 -8.07 -0.40 10.30
C ALA A 101 -7.84 0.33 8.95
N PRO A 102 -7.04 1.41 8.84
CA PRO A 102 -6.83 2.07 7.55
C PRO A 102 -6.16 1.16 6.51
N PHE A 103 -5.28 0.25 6.92
CA PHE A 103 -4.60 -0.68 6.01
C PHE A 103 -5.52 -1.78 5.48
N VAL A 104 -6.71 -1.97 6.04
CA VAL A 104 -7.70 -2.94 5.55
C VAL A 104 -8.86 -2.23 4.85
N ILE A 105 -9.35 -1.13 5.43
CA ILE A 105 -10.52 -0.41 4.92
C ILE A 105 -10.20 0.31 3.61
N CYS A 106 -9.08 1.05 3.54
CA CYS A 106 -8.72 1.79 2.32
C CYS A 106 -8.60 0.88 1.09
N PRO A 107 -7.82 -0.23 1.11
CA PRO A 107 -7.71 -1.10 -0.07
C PRO A 107 -9.01 -1.83 -0.39
N ALA A 108 -9.84 -2.16 0.61
CA ALA A 108 -11.13 -2.80 0.38
C ALA A 108 -12.15 -1.88 -0.32
N MET A 109 -11.97 -0.56 -0.26
CA MET A 109 -12.84 0.41 -0.94
C MET A 109 -12.39 0.76 -2.36
N PHE A 110 -11.26 0.23 -2.83
CA PHE A 110 -10.77 0.53 -4.18
C PHE A 110 -11.62 -0.15 -5.26
N ASN A 111 -12.40 0.65 -5.97
CA ASN A 111 -13.22 0.20 -7.09
C ASN A 111 -12.62 0.57 -8.45
N ASN A 112 -11.77 1.60 -8.52
CA ASN A 112 -11.19 2.12 -9.77
C ASN A 112 -9.70 2.50 -9.64
N ASN A 113 -8.95 2.49 -10.76
CA ASN A 113 -7.52 2.85 -10.80
C ASN A 113 -7.25 4.29 -10.31
N LEU A 114 -8.14 5.21 -10.64
CA LEU A 114 -8.02 6.61 -10.25
C LEU A 114 -8.12 6.82 -8.73
N GLN A 115 -8.84 5.95 -8.01
CA GLN A 115 -8.94 6.02 -6.55
C GLN A 115 -7.66 5.57 -5.83
N ILE A 116 -6.72 4.94 -6.55
CA ILE A 116 -5.41 4.57 -6.00
C ILE A 116 -4.46 5.78 -6.08
N ILE A 117 -4.75 6.77 -6.92
CA ILE A 117 -3.91 7.95 -7.20
C ILE A 117 -4.47 9.22 -6.54
N ALA A 118 -5.80 9.31 -6.33
CA ALA A 118 -6.50 10.47 -5.77
C ALA A 118 -6.52 10.50 -4.24
#